data_AF-U2X8G9-F1
#
_entry.id   AF-U2X8G9-F1
#
_cell.length_a   1.000
_cell.length_b   1.000
_cell.length_c   1.000
_cell.angle_alpha   90.00
_cell.angle_beta   90.00
_cell.angle_gamma   90.00
#
_symmetry.space_group_name_H-M   'P 1'
#
loop_
_entity.id
_entity.type
_entity.pdbx_description
1 polymer ?
#
loop_
_entity_poly.entity_id
_entity_poly.type
_entity_poly.pdbx_seq_one_letter_code
_entity_poly.pdbx_strand_id
1 'polypeptide(L)'
;MDGISKDELRERLRNVYQYSGARLGNALGAIWAFVNTMKQGDIVLVRNGAWLSIGIIGPYRYVKHLDHDRDGFCHQRSVEWKVVNENVRLYHENVHETLRHPGVVTKSKYTVHELQLGI
;
A
#
# COMPACT_ATOMS: atom_id res chain seq x y z
N MET A 1 -6.88 -6.48 13.26
CA MET A 1 -6.84 -7.91 12.86
C MET A 1 -5.62 -8.50 13.53
N ASP A 2 -5.66 -8.60 14.85
CA ASP A 2 -4.49 -9.05 15.59
C ASP A 2 -4.55 -10.57 15.67
N GLY A 3 -3.47 -11.25 15.31
CA GLY A 3 -3.31 -12.69 15.51
C GLY A 3 -3.79 -13.62 14.39
N ILE A 4 -4.21 -13.12 13.22
CA ILE A 4 -4.48 -14.01 12.07
C ILE A 4 -3.21 -14.28 11.27
N SER A 5 -2.99 -15.54 10.87
CA SER A 5 -1.87 -15.92 10.01
C SER A 5 -2.12 -15.50 8.55
N LYS A 6 -1.05 -15.45 7.75
CA LYS A 6 -1.17 -15.13 6.31
C LYS A 6 -1.96 -16.20 5.55
N ASP A 7 -1.88 -17.45 6.00
CA ASP A 7 -2.62 -18.56 5.39
C ASP A 7 -4.10 -18.51 5.74
N GLU A 8 -4.45 -18.16 6.99
CA GLU A 8 -5.83 -17.92 7.41
C GLU A 8 -6.46 -16.77 6.61
N LEU A 9 -5.72 -15.66 6.42
CA LEU A 9 -6.17 -14.56 5.58
C LEU A 9 -6.40 -15.00 4.13
N ARG A 10 -5.50 -15.83 3.58
CA ARG A 10 -5.65 -16.38 2.22
C ARG A 10 -6.95 -17.19 2.10
N GLU A 11 -7.24 -18.02 3.10
CA GLU A 11 -8.43 -18.87 3.10
C GLU A 11 -9.72 -18.04 3.17
N ARG A 12 -9.77 -17.02 4.03
CA ARG A 12 -10.92 -16.10 4.13
C ARG A 12 -11.18 -15.38 2.81
N LEU A 13 -10.13 -14.86 2.17
CA LEU A 13 -10.27 -14.18 0.87
C LEU A 13 -10.81 -15.11 -0.21
N ARG A 14 -10.37 -16.37 -0.21
CA ARG A 14 -10.88 -17.39 -1.13
C ARG A 14 -12.35 -17.70 -0.87
N ASN A 15 -12.75 -17.87 0.38
CA ASN A 15 -14.10 -18.31 0.71
C ASN A 15 -15.15 -17.20 0.58
N VAL A 16 -14.82 -15.97 0.99
CA VAL A 16 -15.77 -14.84 0.92
C VAL A 16 -15.89 -14.29 -0.49
N TYR A 17 -14.77 -14.11 -1.19
CA TYR A 17 -14.75 -13.41 -2.47
C TYR A 17 -14.52 -14.32 -3.69
N GLN A 18 -14.34 -15.63 -3.47
CA GLN A 18 -14.02 -16.61 -4.52
C GLN A 18 -12.76 -16.22 -5.32
N TYR A 19 -11.82 -15.54 -4.67
CA TYR A 19 -10.57 -15.12 -5.30
C TYR A 19 -9.65 -16.33 -5.51
N SER A 20 -9.03 -16.39 -6.68
CA SER A 20 -8.05 -17.43 -7.05
C SER A 20 -6.88 -16.84 -7.85
N GLY A 21 -5.83 -17.64 -8.03
CA GLY A 21 -4.65 -17.29 -8.83
C GLY A 21 -4.03 -15.94 -8.46
N ALA A 22 -3.70 -15.13 -9.47
CA ALA A 22 -3.08 -13.83 -9.30
C ALA A 22 -3.95 -12.85 -8.49
N ARG A 23 -5.29 -12.92 -8.62
CA ARG A 23 -6.22 -12.05 -7.89
C ARG A 23 -6.13 -12.30 -6.39
N LEU A 24 -6.12 -13.57 -5.98
CA LEU A 24 -5.94 -13.96 -4.58
C LEU A 24 -4.56 -13.53 -4.05
N GLY A 25 -3.50 -13.80 -4.82
CA GLY A 25 -2.14 -13.42 -4.45
C GLY A 25 -1.98 -11.91 -4.22
N ASN A 26 -2.52 -11.10 -5.14
CA ASN A 26 -2.45 -9.64 -5.08
C ASN A 26 -3.26 -9.09 -3.90
N ALA A 27 -4.50 -9.54 -3.70
CA ALA A 27 -5.33 -9.11 -2.57
C ALA A 27 -4.71 -9.47 -1.23
N LEU A 28 -4.21 -10.71 -1.11
CA LEU A 28 -3.49 -11.18 0.08
C LEU A 28 -2.26 -10.31 0.36
N GLY A 29 -1.45 -10.05 -0.67
CA GLY A 29 -0.25 -9.24 -0.57
C GLY A 29 -0.54 -7.82 -0.11
N ALA A 30 -1.54 -7.17 -0.72
CA ALA A 30 -1.93 -5.81 -0.40
C ALA A 30 -2.46 -5.68 1.05
N ILE A 31 -3.39 -6.56 1.45
CA ILE A 31 -3.96 -6.53 2.82
C ILE A 31 -2.87 -6.84 3.84
N TRP A 32 -2.04 -7.86 3.59
CA TRP A 32 -0.95 -8.22 4.49
C TRP A 32 0.06 -7.07 4.64
N ALA A 33 0.42 -6.41 3.55
CA ALA A 33 1.33 -5.27 3.58
C ALA A 33 0.74 -4.11 4.39
N PHE A 34 -0.53 -3.78 4.15
CA PHE A 34 -1.22 -2.69 4.85
C PHE A 34 -1.33 -2.91 6.37
N VAL A 35 -1.64 -4.15 6.78
CA VAL A 35 -1.86 -4.48 8.20
C VAL A 35 -0.53 -4.73 8.93
N ASN A 36 0.36 -5.56 8.35
CA ASN A 36 1.50 -6.14 9.07
C ASN A 36 2.86 -5.56 8.67
N THR A 37 2.99 -4.99 7.48
CA THR A 37 4.30 -4.52 6.97
C THR A 37 4.47 -3.01 7.06
N MET A 38 3.40 -2.27 6.74
CA MET A 38 3.36 -0.81 6.75
C MET A 38 3.16 -0.29 8.18
N LYS A 39 4.06 0.59 8.59
CA LYS A 39 4.09 1.26 9.89
C LYS A 39 4.08 2.77 9.68
N GLN A 40 3.69 3.50 10.73
CA GLN A 40 3.82 4.95 10.74
C GLN A 40 5.28 5.35 10.50
N GLY A 41 5.50 6.33 9.62
CA GLY A 41 6.82 6.79 9.19
C GLY A 41 7.36 6.08 7.94
N ASP A 42 6.75 4.97 7.50
CA ASP A 42 7.17 4.31 6.25
C ASP A 42 6.87 5.19 5.03
N ILE A 43 7.73 5.11 4.01
CA ILE A 43 7.51 5.76 2.71
C ILE A 43 6.68 4.85 1.82
N VAL A 44 5.64 5.42 1.22
CA VAL A 44 4.80 4.76 0.22
C VAL A 44 4.84 5.47 -1.11
N LEU A 45 4.85 4.65 -2.15
CA LEU A 45 4.77 5.08 -3.54
C LEU A 45 3.42 4.60 -4.09
N VAL A 46 2.66 5.51 -4.69
CA VAL A 46 1.40 5.22 -5.37
C VAL A 46 1.55 5.59 -6.84
N ARG A 47 1.45 4.58 -7.70
CA ARG A 47 1.64 4.75 -9.14
C ARG A 47 0.31 4.62 -9.88
N ASN A 48 0.03 5.58 -10.77
CA ASN A 48 -1.05 5.50 -11.74
C ASN A 48 -0.50 5.80 -13.15
N GLY A 49 -0.22 4.74 -13.91
CA GLY A 49 0.39 4.85 -15.23
C GLY A 49 1.78 5.48 -15.19
N ALA A 50 1.91 6.68 -15.76
CA ALA A 50 3.15 7.46 -15.76
C ALA A 50 3.31 8.35 -14.52
N TRP A 51 2.27 8.45 -13.69
CA TRP A 51 2.22 9.37 -12.55
C TRP A 51 2.55 8.66 -11.24
N LEU A 52 3.28 9.35 -10.38
CA LEU A 52 3.74 8.89 -9.08
C LEU A 52 3.35 9.91 -8.00
N SER A 53 2.82 9.41 -6.89
CA SER A 53 2.73 10.15 -5.63
C SER A 53 3.57 9.45 -4.57
N ILE A 54 4.27 10.23 -3.77
CA ILE A 54 5.13 9.74 -2.69
C ILE A 54 4.66 10.37 -1.39
N GLY A 55 4.47 9.55 -0.37
CA GLY A 55 4.02 10.03 0.93
C GLY A 55 4.57 9.21 2.07
N ILE A 56 4.44 9.77 3.27
CA ILE A 56 4.81 9.14 4.53
C ILE A 56 3.54 8.67 5.21
N ILE A 57 3.48 7.38 5.58
CA ILE A 57 2.34 6.78 6.24
C ILE A 57 2.19 7.33 7.67
N GLY A 58 0.98 7.74 8.03
CA GLY A 58 0.59 8.12 9.39
C GLY A 58 -0.11 6.99 10.17
N PRO A 59 -0.77 7.30 11.29
CA PRO A 59 -1.42 6.30 12.12
C PRO A 59 -2.58 5.60 11.40
N TYR A 60 -2.83 4.36 11.80
CA TYR A 60 -4.03 3.62 11.42
C TYR A 60 -5.26 4.17 12.14
N ARG A 61 -6.39 4.21 11.43
CA ARG A 61 -7.70 4.52 12.00
C ARG A 61 -8.76 3.58 11.42
N TYR A 62 -9.73 3.25 12.26
CA TYR A 62 -10.96 2.58 11.85
C TYR A 62 -12.10 3.60 11.85
N VAL A 63 -12.78 3.74 10.72
CA VAL A 63 -13.83 4.73 10.50
C VAL A 63 -15.18 4.02 10.42
N LYS A 64 -15.81 3.85 11.59
CA LYS A 64 -17.00 3.01 11.78
C LYS A 64 -18.15 3.30 10.82
N HIS A 65 -18.41 4.57 10.50
CA HIS A 65 -19.54 4.94 9.63
C HIS A 65 -19.34 4.54 8.16
N LEU A 66 -18.14 4.09 7.78
CA LEU A 66 -17.81 3.60 6.43
C LEU A 66 -17.73 2.06 6.39
N ASP A 67 -18.05 1.39 7.49
CA ASP A 67 -18.04 -0.07 7.58
C ASP A 67 -19.38 -0.65 7.09
N HIS A 68 -19.56 -0.56 5.78
CA HIS A 68 -20.73 -1.09 5.09
C HIS A 68 -20.40 -1.38 3.63
N ASP A 69 -21.17 -2.27 3.00
CA ASP A 69 -20.86 -2.82 1.68
C ASP A 69 -20.84 -1.80 0.53
N ARG A 70 -21.50 -0.63 0.70
CA ARG A 70 -21.47 0.45 -0.31
C ARG A 70 -20.10 1.13 -0.41
N ASP A 71 -19.47 1.44 0.73
CA ASP A 71 -18.25 2.24 0.78
C ASP A 71 -17.05 1.32 1.07
N GLY A 72 -17.08 0.59 2.19
CA GLY A 72 -16.16 -0.52 2.46
C GLY A 72 -14.70 -0.14 2.75
N PHE A 73 -14.38 1.15 2.91
CA PHE A 73 -13.04 1.66 3.21
C PHE A 73 -12.89 2.13 4.67
N CYS A 74 -13.46 1.39 5.61
CA CYS A 74 -13.41 1.67 7.05
C CYS A 74 -11.98 1.56 7.64
N HIS A 75 -11.10 0.75 7.04
CA HIS A 75 -9.70 0.62 7.43
C HIS A 75 -8.81 1.61 6.67
N GLN A 76 -8.21 2.57 7.38
CA GLN A 76 -7.45 3.64 6.74
C GLN A 76 -6.14 3.92 7.47
N ARG A 77 -5.17 4.47 6.74
CA ARG A 77 -3.99 5.14 7.29
C ARG A 77 -3.90 6.52 6.65
N SER A 78 -3.62 7.56 7.43
CA SER A 78 -3.35 8.87 6.85
C SER A 78 -2.04 8.83 6.07
N VAL A 79 -1.87 9.75 5.12
CA VAL A 79 -0.62 9.90 4.38
C VAL A 79 -0.29 11.37 4.33
N GLU A 80 0.94 11.71 4.73
CA GLU A 80 1.52 13.02 4.46
C GLU A 80 2.17 12.96 3.08
N TRP A 81 1.52 13.58 2.08
CA TRP A 81 2.04 13.60 0.72
C TRP A 81 3.18 14.59 0.60
N LYS A 82 4.29 14.13 0.02
CA LYS A 82 5.49 14.93 -0.25
C LYS A 82 5.64 15.24 -1.73
N VAL A 83 5.20 14.30 -2.56
CA VAL A 83 5.10 14.42 -4.01
C VAL A 83 3.70 13.99 -4.41
N VAL A 84 3.06 14.77 -5.27
CA VAL A 84 1.72 14.45 -5.80
C VAL A 84 1.75 14.52 -7.32
N ASN A 85 1.39 13.39 -7.95
CA ASN A 85 1.12 13.30 -9.38
C ASN A 85 2.26 13.81 -10.28
N GLU A 86 3.49 13.42 -9.98
CA GLU A 86 4.65 13.75 -10.82
C GLU A 86 4.97 12.62 -11.80
N ASN A 87 5.64 12.97 -12.90
CA ASN A 87 6.06 11.98 -13.87
C ASN A 87 7.16 11.09 -13.28
N VAL A 88 6.92 9.78 -13.21
CA VAL A 88 7.84 8.80 -12.63
C VAL A 88 9.24 8.84 -13.24
N ARG A 89 9.39 9.28 -14.50
CA ARG A 89 10.68 9.35 -15.21
C ARG A 89 11.64 10.39 -14.66
N LEU A 90 11.16 11.30 -13.81
CA LEU A 90 11.98 12.34 -13.20
C LEU A 90 12.77 11.83 -11.99
N TYR A 91 12.52 10.60 -11.55
CA TYR A 91 13.03 10.07 -10.30
C TYR A 91 14.24 9.15 -10.47
N HIS A 92 15.04 9.06 -9.42
CA HIS A 92 16.23 8.19 -9.34
C HIS A 92 15.88 6.71 -9.53
N GLU A 93 16.86 5.89 -9.93
CA GLU A 93 16.66 4.45 -10.20
C GLU A 93 16.08 3.65 -9.03
N ASN A 94 16.34 4.08 -7.79
CA ASN A 94 15.81 3.45 -6.57
C ASN A 94 14.26 3.53 -6.50
N VAL A 95 13.69 4.63 -7.01
CA VAL A 95 12.22 4.78 -7.15
C VAL A 95 11.72 3.78 -8.19
N HIS A 96 12.41 3.66 -9.32
CA HIS A 96 12.06 2.72 -10.37
C HIS A 96 12.16 1.26 -9.90
N GLU A 97 13.19 0.89 -9.14
CA GLU A 97 13.34 -0.45 -8.55
C GLU A 97 12.19 -0.76 -7.61
N THR A 98 11.85 0.18 -6.72
CA THR A 98 10.74 0.03 -5.77
C THR A 98 9.42 -0.23 -6.51
N LEU A 99 9.19 0.44 -7.64
CA LEU A 99 7.98 0.28 -8.46
C LEU A 99 7.94 -1.01 -9.29
N ARG A 100 9.01 -1.82 -9.36
CA ARG A 100 9.01 -3.12 -10.05
C ARG A 100 8.22 -4.18 -9.29
N HIS A 101 7.92 -3.95 -8.01
CA HIS A 101 7.06 -4.82 -7.23
C HIS A 101 5.58 -4.48 -7.48
N PRO A 102 4.78 -5.42 -8.01
CA PRO A 102 3.39 -5.17 -8.36
C PRO A 102 2.54 -4.91 -7.09
N GLY A 103 2.08 -3.68 -6.95
CA GLY A 103 1.14 -3.23 -5.93
C GLY A 103 0.60 -1.84 -6.29
N VAL A 104 -0.64 -1.54 -5.90
CA VAL A 104 -1.22 -0.18 -6.04
C VAL A 104 -0.47 0.81 -5.14
N VAL A 105 0.00 0.33 -3.99
CA VAL A 105 0.81 1.06 -3.01
C VAL A 105 2.01 0.19 -2.64
N THR A 106 3.22 0.71 -2.84
CA THR A 106 4.46 -0.02 -2.53
C THR A 106 5.20 0.68 -1.40
N LYS A 107 5.49 -0.08 -0.33
CA LYS A 107 6.40 0.38 0.73
C LYS A 107 7.83 0.42 0.16
N SER A 108 8.50 1.55 0.32
CA SER A 108 9.93 1.66 0.04
C SER A 108 10.74 0.95 1.12
N LYS A 109 11.80 0.23 0.72
CA LYS A 109 12.85 -0.24 1.64
C LYS A 109 13.90 0.86 1.92
N TYR A 110 13.92 1.90 1.10
CA TYR A 110 14.84 3.03 1.18
C TYR A 110 14.24 4.19 1.96
N THR A 111 15.10 4.98 2.61
CA THR A 111 14.80 6.25 3.26
C THR A 111 14.61 7.39 2.26
N VAL A 112 14.14 8.55 2.75
CA VAL A 112 13.96 9.77 1.92
C VAL A 112 15.29 10.18 1.26
N HIS A 113 16.38 10.14 2.03
CA HIS A 113 17.72 10.50 1.56
C HIS A 113 18.22 9.52 0.48
N GLU A 114 18.04 8.21 0.68
CA GLU A 114 18.46 7.18 -0.29
C GLU A 114 17.63 7.21 -1.59
N LEU A 115 16.40 7.72 -1.53
CA LEU A 115 15.57 7.95 -2.71
C LEU A 115 15.92 9.27 -3.44
N GLN A 116 16.82 10.09 -2.86
CA GLN A 116 17.19 11.42 -3.38
C GLN A 116 15.97 12.31 -3.63
N LEU A 117 14.97 12.22 -2.74
CA LEU A 117 13.80 13.08 -2.80
C LEU A 117 14.16 14.40 -2.13
N GLY A 118 14.06 15.53 -2.85
CA GLY A 118 14.36 16.87 -2.33
C GLY A 118 13.30 17.44 -1.38
N ILE A 119 12.78 16.62 -0.47
CA ILE A 119 11.61 16.85 0.41
C ILE A 119 11.96 16.76 1.89
#